data_AF-A0A2N6GEK5-F1
#
_entry.id   AF-A0A2N6GEK5-F1
#
_cell.length_a   1.000
_cell.length_b   1.000
_cell.length_c   1.000
_cell.angle_alpha   90.00
_cell.angle_beta   90.00
_cell.angle_gamma   90.00
#
_symmetry.space_group_name_H-M   'P 1'
#
loop_
_entity.id
_entity.type
_entity.pdbx_description
1 polymer ?
#
loop_
_entity_poly.entity_id
_entity_poly.type
_entity_poly.pdbx_seq_one_letter_code
_entity_poly.pdbx_strand_id
1 'polypeptide(L)'
;MNRLLTIIVAGLVSSLFILPLQAEDAIITSVGDLYMDKAALNGKQVQLRGEVVKINNQIMQRNFVHLQDGTGNPSDGSNYITITTQDTANVGDKVTVTGTLILDHDFGAGYIYPLLVEKASITTP
;
A
#
# COMPACT_ATOMS: atom_id res chain seq x y z
N MET A 1 -37.47 52.29 29.89
CA MET A 1 -36.59 52.50 28.73
C MET A 1 -35.60 51.35 28.67
N ASN A 2 -35.82 50.42 27.74
CA ASN A 2 -34.97 49.26 27.45
C ASN A 2 -33.56 49.71 27.05
N ARG A 3 -32.52 48.99 27.48
CA ARG A 3 -31.47 48.48 26.59
C ARG A 3 -30.97 47.13 27.12
N LEU A 4 -31.33 46.05 26.40
CA LEU A 4 -30.70 44.74 26.51
C LEU A 4 -29.21 44.84 26.11
N LEU A 5 -28.34 44.16 26.84
CA LEU A 5 -26.98 43.82 26.41
C LEU A 5 -26.83 42.31 26.46
N THR A 6 -26.63 41.73 25.27
CA THR A 6 -26.56 40.31 24.94
C THR A 6 -25.10 39.83 24.97
N ILE A 7 -24.86 38.77 25.75
CA ILE A 7 -24.00 37.56 25.58
C ILE A 7 -22.86 37.61 24.54
N ILE A 8 -21.62 37.25 24.93
CA ILE A 8 -20.81 36.19 24.24
C ILE A 8 -19.96 35.43 25.28
N VAL A 9 -20.27 34.14 25.47
CA VAL A 9 -19.37 33.12 26.02
C VAL A 9 -18.66 32.48 24.82
N ALA A 10 -17.34 32.41 24.82
CA ALA A 10 -16.60 31.56 23.88
C ALA A 10 -15.31 31.05 24.55
N GLY A 11 -15.44 29.94 25.26
CA GLY A 11 -14.30 29.14 25.68
C GLY A 11 -13.70 28.45 24.46
N LEU A 12 -12.48 28.81 24.10
CA LEU A 12 -11.72 28.16 23.05
C LEU A 12 -11.00 26.95 23.66
N VAL A 13 -11.72 25.84 23.84
CA VAL A 13 -11.09 24.54 24.07
C VAL A 13 -10.70 24.00 22.69
N SER A 14 -9.48 24.33 22.25
CA SER A 14 -8.86 23.72 21.08
C SER A 14 -8.40 22.32 21.47
N SER A 15 -9.34 21.37 21.47
CA SER A 15 -9.05 19.94 21.49
C SER A 15 -8.24 19.60 20.24
N LEU A 16 -7.00 19.13 20.44
CA LEU A 16 -6.33 18.35 19.40
C LEU A 16 -7.21 17.14 19.12
N PHE A 17 -7.89 17.15 17.97
CA PHE A 17 -8.39 15.95 17.35
C PHE A 17 -7.17 15.09 16.98
N ILE A 18 -6.76 14.21 17.89
CA ILE A 18 -5.94 13.06 17.53
C ILE A 18 -6.91 12.18 16.72
N LEU A 19 -6.85 12.27 15.40
CA LEU A 19 -7.47 11.23 14.59
C LEU A 19 -6.82 9.91 15.02
N PRO A 20 -7.58 8.90 15.46
CA PRO A 20 -7.03 7.57 15.53
C PRO A 20 -6.53 7.27 14.11
N LEU A 21 -5.24 6.96 13.99
CA LEU A 21 -4.69 6.34 12.79
C LEU A 21 -5.36 4.97 12.69
N GLN A 22 -6.61 4.92 12.20
CA GLN A 22 -7.29 3.67 11.95
C GLN A 22 -6.49 2.99 10.85
N ALA A 23 -5.80 1.90 11.22
CA ALA A 23 -5.38 0.91 10.25
C ALA A 23 -6.67 0.35 9.63
N GLU A 24 -6.96 0.75 8.40
CA GLU A 24 -8.03 0.13 7.62
C GLU A 24 -7.65 -1.34 7.36
N ASP A 25 -8.60 -2.25 7.53
CA ASP A 25 -8.37 -3.67 7.28
C ASP A 25 -7.91 -3.86 5.82
N ALA A 26 -6.87 -4.66 5.63
CA ALA A 26 -6.29 -4.86 4.32
C ALA A 26 -7.28 -5.58 3.40
N ILE A 27 -7.45 -5.05 2.19
CA ILE A 27 -8.28 -5.66 1.15
C ILE A 27 -7.56 -6.89 0.62
N ILE A 28 -8.11 -8.07 0.90
CA ILE A 28 -7.58 -9.33 0.37
C ILE A 28 -7.92 -9.40 -1.12
N THR A 29 -6.91 -9.57 -1.96
CA THR A 29 -7.04 -9.53 -3.42
C THR A 29 -6.02 -10.45 -4.08
N SER A 30 -6.02 -10.51 -5.40
CA SER A 30 -5.09 -11.27 -6.23
C SER A 30 -4.25 -10.33 -7.11
N VAL A 31 -3.15 -10.83 -7.67
CA VAL A 31 -2.30 -10.03 -8.57
C VAL A 31 -3.09 -9.56 -9.79
N GLY A 32 -3.83 -10.46 -10.44
CA GLY A 32 -4.69 -10.10 -11.58
C GLY A 32 -5.71 -9.02 -11.23
N ASP A 33 -6.40 -9.16 -10.10
CA ASP A 33 -7.40 -8.18 -9.65
C ASP A 33 -6.77 -6.82 -9.33
N LEU A 34 -5.54 -6.77 -8.79
CA LEU A 34 -4.82 -5.52 -8.62
C LEU A 34 -4.65 -4.77 -9.93
N TYR A 35 -4.31 -5.47 -11.02
CA TYR A 35 -4.16 -4.83 -12.33
C TYR A 35 -5.49 -4.35 -12.91
N MET A 36 -6.59 -5.06 -12.65
CA MET A 36 -7.95 -4.70 -13.08
C MET A 36 -8.50 -3.50 -12.30
N ASP A 37 -8.35 -3.50 -10.97
CA ASP A 37 -8.98 -2.54 -10.05
C ASP A 37 -8.02 -1.47 -9.51
N LYS A 38 -6.81 -1.37 -10.08
CA LYS A 38 -5.72 -0.48 -9.64
C LYS A 38 -6.15 0.95 -9.29
N ALA A 39 -7.04 1.56 -10.08
CA ALA A 39 -7.52 2.92 -9.83
C ALA A 39 -8.37 3.02 -8.56
N ALA A 40 -9.19 2.00 -8.27
CA ALA A 40 -10.05 1.95 -7.09
C ALA A 40 -9.30 1.53 -5.82
N LEU A 41 -8.16 0.87 -5.98
CA LEU A 41 -7.32 0.38 -4.89
C LEU A 41 -6.11 1.28 -4.59
N ASN A 42 -5.85 2.29 -5.41
CA ASN A 42 -4.75 3.23 -5.18
C ASN A 42 -4.83 3.89 -3.79
N GLY A 43 -3.72 3.87 -3.05
CA GLY A 43 -3.60 4.37 -1.69
C GLY A 43 -4.17 3.45 -0.61
N LYS A 44 -4.77 2.30 -0.96
CA LYS A 44 -5.36 1.37 0.01
C LYS A 44 -4.39 0.29 0.45
N GLN A 45 -4.62 -0.22 1.65
CA GLN A 45 -3.95 -1.41 2.17
C GLN A 45 -4.50 -2.66 1.46
N VAL A 46 -3.62 -3.46 0.88
CA VAL A 46 -3.94 -4.70 0.18
C VAL A 46 -3.17 -5.87 0.77
N GLN A 47 -3.79 -7.05 0.78
CA GLN A 47 -3.16 -8.30 1.18
C GLN A 47 -3.18 -9.30 0.02
N LEU A 48 -2.03 -9.89 -0.26
CA LEU A 48 -1.81 -10.85 -1.32
C LEU A 48 -1.19 -12.13 -0.75
N ARG A 49 -1.44 -13.26 -1.43
CA ARG A 49 -0.72 -14.52 -1.19
C ARG A 49 -0.13 -14.99 -2.50
N GLY A 50 1.15 -15.33 -2.51
CA GLY A 50 1.83 -15.76 -3.72
C GLY A 50 3.22 -16.32 -3.49
N GLU A 51 3.88 -16.66 -4.58
CA GLU A 51 5.26 -17.13 -4.64
C GLU A 51 6.19 -16.00 -5.07
N VAL A 52 7.33 -15.87 -4.38
CA VAL A 52 8.39 -14.94 -4.76
C VAL A 52 9.14 -15.50 -5.95
N VAL A 53 9.08 -14.82 -7.10
CA VAL A 53 9.75 -15.27 -8.34
C VAL A 53 11.03 -14.51 -8.66
N LYS A 54 11.22 -13.33 -8.04
CA LYS A 54 12.43 -12.52 -8.16
C LYS A 54 12.57 -11.63 -6.93
N ILE A 55 13.80 -11.42 -6.49
CA ILE A 55 14.11 -10.43 -5.46
C ILE A 55 15.40 -9.69 -5.81
N ASN A 56 15.38 -8.37 -5.63
CA ASN A 56 16.55 -7.51 -5.66
C ASN A 56 16.68 -6.82 -4.30
N ASN A 57 17.69 -7.20 -3.52
CA ASN A 57 17.87 -6.68 -2.17
C ASN A 57 18.67 -5.37 -2.15
N GLN A 58 18.41 -4.53 -1.14
CA GLN A 58 19.20 -3.34 -0.80
C GLN A 58 19.32 -2.29 -1.92
N ILE A 59 18.33 -2.22 -2.82
CA ILE A 59 18.22 -1.15 -3.82
C ILE A 59 17.52 0.04 -3.16
N MET A 60 18.18 1.21 -3.14
CA MET A 60 17.63 2.41 -2.49
C MET A 60 17.17 2.18 -1.04
N GLN A 61 17.94 1.40 -0.27
CA GLN A 61 17.66 1.06 1.14
C GLN A 61 16.36 0.24 1.35
N ARG A 62 15.92 -0.52 0.34
CA ARG A 62 14.79 -1.47 0.43
C ARG A 62 14.97 -2.67 -0.50
N ASN A 63 14.12 -3.67 -0.34
CA ASN A 63 14.08 -4.84 -1.21
C ASN A 63 12.93 -4.70 -2.20
N PHE A 64 13.16 -5.15 -3.44
CA PHE A 64 12.15 -5.21 -4.49
C PHE A 64 11.85 -6.68 -4.79
N VAL A 65 10.60 -7.07 -4.54
CA VAL A 65 10.13 -8.45 -4.66
C VAL A 65 9.11 -8.52 -5.78
N HIS A 66 9.24 -9.48 -6.69
CA HIS A 66 8.18 -9.82 -7.63
C HIS A 66 7.42 -11.02 -7.08
N LEU A 67 6.12 -10.85 -6.88
CA LEU A 67 5.22 -11.88 -6.36
C LEU A 67 4.26 -12.34 -7.46
N GLN A 68 4.07 -13.65 -7.60
CA GLN A 68 3.07 -14.25 -8.49
C GLN A 68 2.09 -15.11 -7.71
N ASP A 69 0.82 -15.09 -8.09
CA ASP A 69 -0.22 -15.96 -7.53
C ASP A 69 -0.94 -16.80 -8.60
N GLY A 70 -0.59 -16.59 -9.87
CA GLY A 70 -1.16 -17.30 -11.02
C GLY A 70 -2.46 -16.70 -11.58
N THR A 71 -2.97 -15.59 -11.06
CA THR A 71 -4.23 -15.00 -11.57
C THR A 71 -4.04 -14.00 -12.71
N GLY A 72 -2.82 -13.49 -12.91
CA GLY A 72 -2.47 -12.59 -14.01
C GLY A 72 -1.98 -13.27 -15.30
N ASN A 73 -1.64 -12.47 -16.31
CA ASN A 73 -1.25 -12.95 -17.64
C ASN A 73 0.19 -12.52 -18.01
N PRO A 74 1.09 -13.46 -18.35
CA PRO A 74 2.45 -13.12 -18.76
C PRO A 74 2.52 -12.33 -20.07
N SER A 75 1.52 -12.46 -20.95
CA SER A 75 1.51 -11.82 -22.27
C SER A 75 1.34 -10.30 -22.20
N ASP A 76 0.75 -9.78 -21.12
CA ASP A 76 0.53 -8.35 -20.88
C ASP A 76 1.28 -7.81 -19.65
N GLY A 77 2.09 -8.66 -19.00
CA GLY A 77 2.91 -8.30 -17.85
C GLY A 77 2.15 -8.17 -16.53
N SER A 78 0.89 -8.60 -16.46
CA SER A 78 0.09 -8.61 -15.22
C SER A 78 0.31 -9.86 -14.35
N ASN A 79 1.21 -10.77 -14.75
CA ASN A 79 1.44 -12.04 -14.04
C ASN A 79 2.19 -11.91 -12.70
N TYR A 80 2.78 -10.75 -12.40
CA TYR A 80 3.43 -10.48 -11.13
C TYR A 80 3.16 -9.04 -10.68
N ILE A 81 3.26 -8.80 -9.38
CA ILE A 81 3.28 -7.45 -8.80
C ILE A 81 4.64 -7.18 -8.19
N THR A 82 5.14 -5.95 -8.36
CA THR A 82 6.33 -5.48 -7.65
C THR A 82 5.94 -5.01 -6.26
N ILE A 83 6.70 -5.43 -5.26
CA ILE A 83 6.53 -5.06 -3.85
C ILE A 83 7.83 -4.42 -3.37
N THR A 84 7.72 -3.33 -2.62
CA THR A 84 8.84 -2.83 -1.80
C THR A 84 8.63 -3.18 -0.34
N THR A 85 9.69 -3.68 0.30
CA THR A 85 9.67 -4.11 1.71
C THR A 85 11.04 -3.93 2.36
N GLN A 86 11.07 -3.93 3.69
CA GLN A 86 12.29 -4.10 4.49
C GLN A 86 12.53 -5.55 4.91
N ASP A 87 11.54 -6.42 4.75
CA ASP A 87 11.64 -7.82 5.10
C ASP A 87 12.44 -8.59 4.05
N THR A 88 12.97 -9.74 4.47
CA THR A 88 13.71 -10.66 3.61
C THR A 88 12.80 -11.78 3.13
N ALA A 89 12.96 -12.19 1.87
CA ALA A 89 12.35 -13.39 1.31
C ALA A 89 13.31 -14.03 0.29
N ASN A 90 13.10 -15.31 -0.02
CA ASN A 90 13.85 -16.04 -1.03
C ASN A 90 12.97 -16.36 -2.23
N VAL A 91 13.60 -16.52 -3.40
CA VAL A 91 12.90 -17.05 -4.58
C VAL A 91 12.37 -18.46 -4.28
N GLY A 92 11.10 -18.69 -4.59
CA GLY A 92 10.37 -19.92 -4.29
C GLY A 92 9.57 -19.89 -2.98
N ASP A 93 9.76 -18.86 -2.14
CA ASP A 93 8.99 -18.73 -0.89
C ASP A 93 7.52 -18.41 -1.21
N LYS A 94 6.60 -19.14 -0.56
CA LYS A 94 5.17 -18.83 -0.54
C LYS A 94 4.86 -17.96 0.65
N VAL A 95 4.42 -16.73 0.40
CA VAL A 95 4.29 -15.69 1.42
C VAL A 95 2.93 -15.01 1.38
N THR A 96 2.53 -14.44 2.52
CA THR A 96 1.47 -13.42 2.58
C THR A 96 2.14 -12.05 2.66
N VAL A 97 1.73 -11.14 1.78
CA VAL A 97 2.26 -9.78 1.69
C VAL A 97 1.14 -8.81 2.02
N THR A 98 1.41 -7.81 2.84
CA THR A 98 0.46 -6.75 3.17
C THR A 98 1.14 -5.39 3.05
N GLY A 99 0.64 -4.51 2.18
CA GLY A 99 1.19 -3.18 1.95
C GLY A 99 0.24 -2.25 1.23
N THR A 100 0.68 -1.02 0.93
CA THR A 100 -0.16 -0.01 0.26
C THR A 100 -0.01 -0.10 -1.25
N LEU A 101 -1.11 -0.24 -1.99
CA LEU A 101 -1.07 -0.17 -3.45
C LEU A 101 -0.87 1.29 -3.90
N ILE A 102 0.13 1.54 -4.75
CA ILE A 102 0.47 2.87 -5.27
C ILE A 102 0.56 2.81 -6.80
N LEU A 103 0.02 3.84 -7.45
CA LEU A 103 0.17 4.08 -8.88
C LEU A 103 1.21 5.15 -9.16
N ASP A 104 1.87 5.01 -10.31
CA ASP A 104 2.79 6.00 -10.87
C ASP A 104 3.87 6.46 -9.88
N HIS A 105 4.38 5.53 -9.05
CA HIS A 105 5.38 5.86 -8.05
C HIS A 105 6.72 6.19 -8.74
N ASP A 106 7.24 7.39 -8.51
CA ASP A 106 8.52 7.85 -9.03
C ASP A 106 9.62 7.75 -7.97
N PHE A 107 10.58 6.85 -8.19
CA PHE A 107 11.78 6.71 -7.36
C PHE A 107 12.90 7.70 -7.75
N GLY A 108 12.67 8.56 -8.73
CA GLY A 108 13.64 9.50 -9.30
C GLY A 108 14.45 8.90 -10.45
N ALA A 109 15.23 9.74 -11.13
CA ALA A 109 16.11 9.35 -12.25
C ALA A 109 15.43 8.56 -13.39
N GLY A 110 14.10 8.68 -13.53
CA GLY A 110 13.30 7.99 -14.55
C GLY A 110 12.78 6.61 -14.14
N TYR A 111 12.98 6.19 -12.88
CA TYR A 111 12.46 4.92 -12.36
C TYR A 111 11.02 5.09 -11.86
N ILE A 112 10.08 5.07 -12.81
CA ILE A 112 8.64 5.17 -12.54
C ILE A 112 8.00 3.78 -12.60
N TYR A 113 7.25 3.43 -11.56
CA TYR A 113 6.49 2.19 -11.48
C TYR A 113 4.98 2.49 -11.62
N PRO A 114 4.33 2.05 -12.71
CA PRO A 114 2.91 2.32 -12.93
C PRO A 114 1.98 1.68 -11.88
N LEU A 115 2.42 0.57 -11.27
CA LEU A 115 1.71 -0.17 -10.22
C LEU A 115 2.73 -0.86 -9.31
N LEU A 116 2.58 -0.66 -7.99
CA LEU A 116 3.50 -1.14 -6.97
C LEU A 116 2.75 -1.35 -5.65
N VAL A 117 3.18 -2.31 -4.82
CA VAL A 117 2.78 -2.38 -3.41
C VAL A 117 3.95 -1.88 -2.54
N GLU A 118 3.75 -0.77 -1.83
CA GLU A 118 4.80 -0.13 -1.02
C GLU A 118 4.75 -0.51 0.46
N LYS A 119 5.94 -0.42 1.08
CA LYS A 119 6.14 -0.55 2.54
C LYS A 119 5.50 -1.83 3.09
N ALA A 120 5.57 -2.90 2.29
CA ALA A 120 4.87 -4.12 2.62
C ALA A 120 5.57 -4.88 3.75
N SER A 121 4.79 -5.56 4.58
CA SER A 121 5.26 -6.61 5.48
C SER A 121 5.08 -7.97 4.80
N ILE A 122 6.05 -8.86 5.00
CA ILE A 122 6.03 -10.24 4.50
C ILE A 122 5.91 -11.19 5.68
N THR A 123 4.94 -12.09 5.63
CA THR A 123 4.80 -13.20 6.57
C THR A 123 4.81 -14.53 5.84
N THR A 124 5.61 -15.47 6.35
CA THR A 124 5.52 -16.87 5.94
C THR A 124 4.32 -17.50 6.66
N PRO A 125 3.55 -18.38 5.98
CA PRO A 125 2.52 -19.17 6.63
C PRO A 125 3.08 -20.11 7.71
#